data_AF-A0A971G6H8-F1
#
_entry.id   AF-A0A971G6H8-F1
#
_cell.length_a   1.000
_cell.length_b   1.000
_cell.length_c   1.000
_cell.angle_alpha   90.00
_cell.angle_beta   90.00
_cell.angle_gamma   90.00
#
_symmetry.space_group_name_H-M   'P 1'
#
loop_
_entity.id
_entity.type
_entity.pdbx_description
1 polymer ?
#
loop_
_entity_poly.entity_id
_entity_poly.type
_entity_poly.pdbx_seq_one_letter_code
_entity_poly.pdbx_strand_id
1 'polypeptide(L)'
;MSPNKAIHDFAIYWLEKYQNPNTTGQEVEKDFGDQCRSLGFEMDGGRAMNEAYPNVYPLSDPDALQSIINEITDISMLGSAIYSNWRFATHWAETSLLEPEYRTWFICALSRLADLSADRHR
;
A
#
# COMPACT_ATOMS: atom_id res chain seq x y z
N MET A 1 -4.12 -4.28 21.35
CA MET A 1 -3.07 -3.61 20.54
C MET A 1 -3.63 -2.29 20.07
N SER A 2 -2.82 -1.22 19.98
CA SER A 2 -3.28 0.03 19.36
C SER A 2 -3.44 -0.19 17.85
N PRO A 3 -4.42 0.47 17.19
CA PRO A 3 -4.61 0.36 15.74
C PRO A 3 -3.31 0.62 14.96
N ASN A 4 -2.53 1.63 15.38
CA ASN A 4 -1.25 1.96 14.73
C ASN A 4 -0.21 0.85 14.82
N LYS A 5 -0.16 0.08 15.93
CA LYS A 5 0.79 -1.03 16.02
C LYS A 5 0.44 -2.13 15.02
N ALA A 6 -0.83 -2.48 14.89
CA ALA A 6 -1.27 -3.50 13.94
C ALA A 6 -0.99 -3.07 12.48
N ILE A 7 -1.22 -1.79 12.17
CA ILE A 7 -0.90 -1.22 10.85
C ILE A 7 0.61 -1.22 10.61
N HIS A 8 1.42 -0.88 11.61
CA HIS A 8 2.88 -0.91 11.52
C HIS A 8 3.41 -2.32 11.28
N ASP A 9 2.96 -3.29 12.08
CA ASP A 9 3.35 -4.69 11.94
C ASP A 9 2.96 -5.23 10.54
N PHE A 10 1.79 -4.86 10.04
CA PHE A 10 1.36 -5.16 8.66
C PHE A 10 2.28 -4.52 7.62
N ALA A 11 2.56 -3.23 7.74
CA ALA A 11 3.37 -2.49 6.78
C ALA A 11 4.78 -3.06 6.67
N ILE A 12 5.43 -3.36 7.80
CA ILE A 12 6.76 -3.97 7.84
C ILE A 12 6.76 -5.37 7.23
N TYR A 13 5.81 -6.23 7.63
CA TYR A 13 5.74 -7.60 7.10
C TYR A 13 5.63 -7.61 5.57
N TRP A 14 4.74 -6.79 5.01
CA TRP A 14 4.57 -6.74 3.56
C TRP A 14 5.73 -6.04 2.87
N LEU A 15 6.29 -4.98 3.46
CA LEU A 15 7.48 -4.31 2.92
C LEU A 15 8.65 -5.30 2.75
N GLU A 16 8.92 -6.12 3.76
CA GLU A 16 9.96 -7.16 3.70
C GLU A 16 9.71 -8.17 2.57
N LYS A 17 8.45 -8.57 2.36
CA LYS A 17 8.06 -9.44 1.24
C LYS A 17 8.34 -8.80 -0.11
N TYR A 18 7.94 -7.54 -0.31
CA TYR A 18 8.20 -6.85 -1.56
C TYR A 18 9.68 -6.53 -1.78
N GLN A 19 10.49 -6.33 -0.73
CA GLN A 19 11.93 -6.12 -0.85
C GLN A 19 12.72 -7.41 -1.14
N ASN A 20 12.22 -8.57 -0.72
CA ASN A 20 12.92 -9.84 -0.92
C ASN A 20 12.84 -10.33 -2.38
N PRO A 21 13.96 -10.39 -3.14
CA PRO A 21 13.95 -10.77 -4.56
C PRO A 21 13.44 -12.20 -4.81
N ASN A 22 13.45 -13.06 -3.79
CA ASN A 22 13.01 -14.45 -3.90
C ASN A 22 11.52 -14.67 -3.55
N THR A 23 10.81 -13.63 -3.14
CA THR A 23 9.38 -13.73 -2.85
C THR A 23 8.59 -14.07 -4.12
N THR A 24 7.61 -14.94 -3.97
CA THR A 24 6.74 -15.41 -5.06
C THR A 24 5.41 -14.65 -5.08
N GLY A 25 4.71 -14.64 -6.23
CA GLY A 25 3.41 -13.97 -6.38
C GLY A 25 2.37 -14.48 -5.35
N GLN A 26 2.31 -15.80 -5.16
CA GLN A 26 1.40 -16.40 -4.17
C GLN A 26 1.64 -15.87 -2.75
N GLU A 27 2.89 -15.58 -2.37
CA GLU A 27 3.20 -15.03 -1.05
C GLU A 27 2.71 -13.59 -0.87
N VAL A 28 2.64 -12.78 -1.94
CA VAL A 28 2.15 -11.39 -1.92
C VAL A 28 0.64 -11.27 -2.20
N GLU A 29 0.02 -12.36 -2.62
CA GLU A 29 -1.43 -12.44 -2.81
C GLU A 29 -2.15 -13.00 -1.59
N LYS A 30 -1.61 -14.09 -1.03
CA LYS A 30 -2.27 -14.83 0.03
C LYS A 30 -2.42 -13.97 1.29
N ASP A 31 -3.62 -13.95 1.86
CA ASP A 31 -3.98 -13.26 3.10
C ASP A 31 -3.89 -11.71 3.05
N PHE A 32 -3.32 -11.10 2.02
CA PHE A 32 -3.13 -9.65 1.91
C PHE A 32 -4.44 -8.88 2.03
N GLY A 33 -5.42 -9.20 1.18
CA GLY A 33 -6.70 -8.52 1.15
C GLY A 33 -7.52 -8.69 2.44
N ASP A 34 -7.44 -9.86 3.07
CA ASP A 34 -8.12 -10.11 4.35
C ASP A 34 -7.47 -9.33 5.50
N GLN A 35 -6.15 -9.22 5.49
CA GLN A 35 -5.42 -8.37 6.45
C GLN A 35 -5.78 -6.89 6.26
N CYS A 36 -5.80 -6.37 5.01
CA CYS A 36 -6.24 -5.00 4.74
C CYS A 36 -7.65 -4.74 5.32
N ARG A 37 -8.60 -5.65 5.07
CA ARG A 37 -9.96 -5.55 5.59
C ARG A 37 -9.99 -5.57 7.12
N SER A 38 -9.18 -6.42 7.76
CA SER A 38 -9.11 -6.52 9.23
C SER A 38 -8.56 -5.24 9.89
N LEU A 39 -7.74 -4.48 9.17
CA LEU A 39 -7.19 -3.19 9.61
C LEU A 39 -8.15 -2.03 9.36
N GLY A 40 -9.29 -2.27 8.71
CA GLY A 40 -10.29 -1.25 8.39
C GLY A 40 -9.97 -0.44 7.14
N PHE A 41 -9.05 -0.89 6.28
CA PHE A 41 -8.81 -0.25 4.99
C PHE A 41 -9.95 -0.55 4.01
N GLU A 42 -10.32 0.45 3.24
CA GLU A 42 -11.41 0.37 2.29
C GLU A 42 -10.90 0.09 0.89
N MET A 43 -11.61 -0.76 0.15
CA MET A 43 -11.38 -0.96 -1.28
C MET A 43 -12.20 0.09 -2.04
N ASP A 44 -11.81 1.35 -1.92
CA ASP A 44 -12.53 2.50 -2.49
C ASP A 44 -12.11 2.81 -3.93
N GLY A 45 -11.27 1.97 -4.54
CA GLY A 45 -10.74 2.16 -5.89
C GLY A 45 -9.74 3.32 -5.98
N GLY A 46 -9.18 3.77 -4.85
CA GLY A 46 -8.31 4.94 -4.79
C GLY A 46 -9.05 6.27 -4.82
N ARG A 47 -10.37 6.28 -4.57
CA ARG A 47 -11.17 7.50 -4.55
C ARG A 47 -10.59 8.54 -3.60
N ALA A 48 -10.34 8.19 -2.33
CA ALA A 48 -9.81 9.13 -1.34
C ALA A 48 -8.45 9.71 -1.76
N MET A 49 -7.59 8.88 -2.33
CA MET A 49 -6.28 9.30 -2.84
C MET A 49 -6.40 10.26 -4.04
N ASN A 50 -7.29 9.96 -4.99
CA ASN A 50 -7.51 10.80 -6.17
C ASN A 50 -8.19 12.15 -5.82
N GLU A 51 -9.06 12.16 -4.80
CA GLU A 51 -9.67 13.38 -4.27
C GLU A 51 -8.65 14.26 -3.56
N ALA A 52 -7.70 13.67 -2.82
CA ALA A 52 -6.63 14.41 -2.12
C ALA A 52 -5.56 14.97 -3.08
N TYR A 53 -5.24 14.23 -4.15
CA TYR A 53 -4.21 14.60 -5.13
C TYR A 53 -4.77 14.64 -6.55
N PRO A 54 -5.68 15.59 -6.84
CA PRO A 54 -6.24 15.73 -8.18
C PRO A 54 -5.11 16.06 -9.15
N ASN A 55 -5.08 15.37 -10.29
CA ASN A 55 -4.09 15.49 -11.39
C ASN A 55 -2.75 14.75 -11.21
N VAL A 56 -2.53 14.02 -10.11
CA VAL A 56 -1.28 13.25 -9.92
C VAL A 56 -1.47 11.77 -10.30
N TYR A 57 -2.68 11.21 -10.23
CA TYR A 57 -2.98 9.80 -10.54
C TYR A 57 -2.04 8.78 -9.85
N PRO A 58 -1.80 8.89 -8.53
CA PRO A 58 -0.76 8.13 -7.83
C PRO A 58 -1.02 6.62 -7.72
N LEU A 59 -2.19 6.11 -8.10
CA LEU A 59 -2.43 4.65 -8.09
C LEU A 59 -1.85 3.93 -9.32
N SER A 60 -1.80 4.60 -10.47
CA SER A 60 -1.39 4.00 -11.74
C SER A 60 0.05 4.33 -12.12
N ASP A 61 0.69 5.27 -11.44
CA ASP A 61 2.03 5.77 -11.77
C ASP A 61 2.91 5.79 -10.51
N PRO A 62 3.95 4.93 -10.44
CA PRO A 62 4.91 4.90 -9.34
C PRO A 62 5.69 6.21 -9.15
N ASP A 63 6.03 6.91 -10.23
CA ASP A 63 6.76 8.18 -10.17
C ASP A 63 5.86 9.27 -9.61
N ALA A 64 4.58 9.27 -10.02
CA ALA A 64 3.58 10.16 -9.47
C ALA A 64 3.37 9.93 -7.97
N LEU A 65 3.24 8.68 -7.52
CA LEU A 65 3.19 8.37 -6.08
C LEU A 65 4.44 8.89 -5.37
N GLN A 66 5.62 8.62 -5.90
CA GLN A 66 6.88 9.03 -5.28
C GLN A 66 7.00 10.56 -5.15
N SER A 67 6.43 11.32 -6.10
CA SER A 67 6.44 12.78 -6.05
C SER A 67 5.65 13.36 -4.85
N ILE A 68 4.62 12.65 -4.38
CA ILE A 68 3.73 13.10 -3.29
C ILE A 68 3.88 12.30 -1.99
N ILE A 69 4.66 11.20 -1.97
CA ILE A 69 4.65 10.22 -0.87
C ILE A 69 4.94 10.84 0.50
N ASN A 70 5.83 11.84 0.54
CA ASN A 70 6.22 12.52 1.78
C ASN A 70 5.13 13.47 2.31
N GLU A 71 4.20 13.90 1.45
CA GLU A 71 3.07 14.77 1.80
C GLU A 71 1.90 13.97 2.38
N ILE A 72 1.81 12.67 2.03
CA ILE A 72 0.76 11.79 2.53
C ILE A 72 0.95 11.56 4.03
N THR A 73 0.00 12.01 4.83
CA THR A 73 -0.01 11.84 6.30
C THR A 73 -1.20 11.01 6.80
N ASP A 74 -2.22 10.84 5.96
CA ASP A 74 -3.40 10.06 6.30
C ASP A 74 -3.14 8.55 6.10
N ILE A 75 -3.02 7.85 7.22
CA ILE A 75 -2.79 6.39 7.29
C ILE A 75 -3.93 5.61 6.64
N SER A 76 -5.19 6.02 6.88
CA SER A 76 -6.36 5.31 6.38
C SER A 76 -6.49 5.45 4.87
N MET A 77 -6.23 6.65 4.33
CA MET A 77 -6.19 6.90 2.90
C MET A 77 -5.09 6.07 2.22
N LEU A 78 -3.85 6.09 2.77
CA LEU A 78 -2.74 5.34 2.19
C LEU A 78 -2.97 3.83 2.24
N GLY A 79 -3.48 3.30 3.36
CA GLY A 79 -3.82 1.88 3.48
C GLY A 79 -4.93 1.44 2.53
N SER A 80 -5.93 2.31 2.31
CA SER A 80 -7.02 2.06 1.35
C SER A 80 -6.53 2.11 -0.11
N ALA A 81 -5.58 3.00 -0.43
CA ALA A 81 -4.92 3.02 -1.73
C ALA A 81 -4.11 1.74 -1.98
N ILE A 82 -3.35 1.26 -0.98
CA ILE A 82 -2.62 0.00 -1.04
C ILE A 82 -3.57 -1.17 -1.30
N TYR A 83 -4.67 -1.26 -0.56
CA TYR A 83 -5.66 -2.33 -0.74
C TYR A 83 -6.30 -2.28 -2.14
N SER A 84 -6.67 -1.08 -2.59
CA SER A 84 -7.27 -0.88 -3.90
C SER A 84 -6.33 -1.26 -5.03
N ASN A 85 -5.04 -0.88 -4.96
CA ASN A 85 -4.07 -1.22 -6.01
C ASN A 85 -3.77 -2.72 -6.03
N TRP A 86 -3.66 -3.36 -4.86
CA TRP A 86 -3.51 -4.82 -4.78
C TRP A 86 -4.68 -5.54 -5.45
N ARG A 87 -5.92 -5.09 -5.18
CA ARG A 87 -7.10 -5.69 -5.82
C ARG A 87 -7.10 -5.43 -7.32
N PHE A 88 -6.73 -4.23 -7.76
CA PHE A 88 -6.60 -3.91 -9.18
C PHE A 88 -5.69 -4.90 -9.91
N ALA A 89 -4.47 -5.07 -9.41
CA ALA A 89 -3.48 -5.97 -9.98
C ALA A 89 -3.97 -7.43 -10.02
N THR A 90 -4.49 -7.94 -8.91
CA THR A 90 -4.85 -9.36 -8.76
C THR A 90 -6.17 -9.76 -9.41
N HIS A 91 -7.13 -8.84 -9.55
CA HIS A 91 -8.48 -9.19 -9.97
C HIS A 91 -8.90 -8.61 -11.33
N TRP A 92 -8.31 -7.50 -11.76
CA TRP A 92 -8.70 -6.83 -13.00
C TRP A 92 -7.58 -6.80 -14.03
N ALA A 93 -6.37 -6.47 -13.63
CA ALA A 93 -5.22 -6.49 -14.53
C ALA A 93 -4.66 -7.91 -14.74
N GLU A 94 -4.96 -8.84 -13.83
CA GLU A 94 -4.44 -10.22 -13.81
C GLU A 94 -2.91 -10.27 -13.99
N THR A 95 -2.21 -9.30 -13.38
CA THR A 95 -0.77 -9.12 -13.47
C THR A 95 -0.06 -9.50 -12.17
N SER A 96 1.23 -9.75 -12.26
CA SER A 96 2.07 -10.05 -11.10
C SER A 96 2.34 -8.80 -10.28
N LEU A 97 2.00 -8.86 -8.98
CA LEU A 97 2.35 -7.84 -7.98
C LEU A 97 3.87 -7.59 -7.87
N LEU A 98 4.69 -8.49 -8.42
CA LEU A 98 6.15 -8.41 -8.38
C LEU A 98 6.77 -7.87 -9.67
N GLU A 99 5.96 -7.45 -10.66
CA GLU A 99 6.45 -6.67 -11.80
C GLU A 99 7.15 -5.39 -11.31
N PRO A 100 8.19 -4.90 -12.02
CA PRO A 100 9.01 -3.79 -11.53
C PRO A 100 8.23 -2.56 -11.08
N GLU A 101 7.19 -2.16 -11.83
CA GLU A 101 6.36 -0.99 -11.53
C GLU A 101 5.53 -1.21 -10.27
N TYR A 102 4.76 -2.30 -10.19
CA TYR A 102 3.98 -2.65 -8.99
C TYR A 102 4.87 -2.83 -7.77
N ARG A 103 5.98 -3.55 -7.93
CA ARG A 103 6.93 -3.79 -6.85
C ARG A 103 7.48 -2.47 -6.29
N THR A 104 7.88 -1.56 -7.16
CA THR A 104 8.38 -0.23 -6.76
C THR A 104 7.27 0.57 -6.07
N TRP A 105 6.05 0.53 -6.60
CA TRP A 105 4.89 1.20 -6.04
C TRP A 105 4.56 0.70 -4.62
N PHE A 106 4.47 -0.62 -4.43
CA PHE A 106 4.16 -1.21 -3.11
C PHE A 106 5.27 -0.95 -2.10
N ILE A 107 6.54 -1.04 -2.49
CA ILE A 107 7.66 -0.70 -1.60
C ILE A 107 7.54 0.75 -1.13
N CYS A 108 7.25 1.69 -2.04
CA CYS A 108 7.09 3.10 -1.73
C CYS A 108 5.93 3.33 -0.74
N ALA A 109 4.75 2.79 -1.06
CA ALA A 109 3.56 2.97 -0.25
C ALA A 109 3.67 2.30 1.14
N LEU A 110 4.18 1.06 1.21
CA LEU A 110 4.34 0.32 2.46
C LEU A 110 5.43 0.93 3.36
N SER A 111 6.53 1.44 2.78
CA SER A 111 7.54 2.17 3.55
C SER A 111 6.94 3.39 4.22
N ARG A 112 6.17 4.20 3.47
CA ARG A 112 5.50 5.36 4.05
C ARG A 112 4.48 4.99 5.11
N LEU A 113 3.71 3.92 4.90
CA LEU A 113 2.75 3.43 5.88
C LEU A 113 3.45 2.98 7.16
N ALA A 114 4.60 2.32 7.05
CA ALA A 114 5.42 1.92 8.19
C ALA A 114 5.91 3.13 8.99
N ASP A 115 6.42 4.17 8.31
CA ASP A 115 6.87 5.42 8.95
C ASP A 115 5.73 6.12 9.72
N LEU A 116 4.59 6.34 9.06
CA LEU A 116 3.44 7.01 9.67
C LEU A 116 2.86 6.25 10.87
N SER A 117 2.93 4.93 10.84
CA SER A 117 2.40 4.07 11.90
C SER A 117 3.38 3.81 13.04
N ALA A 118 4.70 4.01 12.81
CA ALA A 118 5.73 4.01 13.83
C ALA A 118 5.67 5.25 14.74
N ASP A 119 5.35 6.41 14.16
CA ASP A 119 5.32 7.68 14.86
C ASP A 119 4.06 7.83 15.73
N ARG A 120 4.16 7.31 16.96
CA ARG A 120 3.41 7.82 18.11
C ARG A 120 4.41 8.34 19.11
N HIS A 121 4.79 9.62 18.97
CA HIS A 121 5.19 10.57 20.02
C HIS A 121 6.12 11.65 19.43
N ARG A 122 5.53 12.76 18.98
CA ARG A 122 6.09 14.10 19.20
C ARG A 122 4.97 15.01 19.69
#